data_AF-A0A9E1AUF9-F1
#
_entry.id   AF-A0A9E1AUF9-F1
#
_cell.length_a   1.000
_cell.length_b   1.000
_cell.length_c   1.000
_cell.angle_alpha   90.00
_cell.angle_beta   90.00
_cell.angle_gamma   90.00
#
_symmetry.space_group_name_H-M   'P 1'
#
loop_
_entity.id
_entity.type
_entity.pdbx_description
1 polymer ?
#
loop_
_entity_poly.entity_id
_entity_poly.type
_entity_poly.pdbx_seq_one_letter_code
_entity_poly.pdbx_strand_id
1 'polypeptide(L)'
;MNKLYCAGTFCFDFLDSNYREMAKKDYRSLVLGDSALLLQKSDYVLLNKKLKYIGPFYFESEGMVDELIVSSEVGMIRECTHAVFLLDEGCCPGTIAELILASELKKNVQIFYIRRGDSEETESKLHTPCWFPIIMSQQINHNNTKVVECKNYEEAIENILSYVRSL
;
A
#
# COMPACT_ATOMS: atom_id res chain seq x y z
N MET A 1 20.56 -1.03 -0.26
CA MET A 1 19.53 -1.46 -1.23
C MET A 1 18.19 -1.09 -0.64
N ASN A 2 17.35 -0.39 -1.41
CA ASN A 2 16.06 0.09 -0.96
C ASN A 2 15.10 -1.08 -0.75
N LYS A 3 14.27 -0.98 0.28
CA LYS A 3 13.18 -1.91 0.62
C LYS A 3 11.84 -1.19 0.50
N LEU A 4 10.93 -1.74 -0.28
CA LEU A 4 9.62 -1.21 -0.61
C LEU A 4 8.52 -2.04 0.08
N TYR A 5 7.69 -1.35 0.85
CA TYR A 5 6.43 -1.85 1.38
C TYR A 5 5.26 -1.20 0.61
N CYS A 6 4.24 -1.96 0.23
CA CYS A 6 3.10 -1.45 -0.55
C CYS A 6 1.77 -1.84 0.10
N ALA A 7 1.15 -0.94 0.83
CA ALA A 7 -0.09 -1.17 1.54
C ALA A 7 -1.33 -0.62 0.82
N GLY A 8 -2.46 -1.25 1.10
CA GLY A 8 -3.74 -0.98 0.46
C GLY A 8 -4.60 -2.24 0.47
N THR A 9 -5.91 -2.04 0.39
CA THR A 9 -6.87 -3.15 0.37
C THR A 9 -6.62 -4.04 -0.86
N PHE A 10 -6.57 -5.36 -0.67
CA PHE A 10 -6.53 -6.30 -1.79
C PHE A 10 -7.83 -6.21 -2.59
N CYS A 11 -7.71 -6.06 -3.92
CA CYS A 11 -8.89 -5.97 -4.79
C CYS A 11 -9.53 -7.34 -5.10
N PHE A 12 -9.21 -8.36 -4.29
CA PHE A 12 -9.65 -9.74 -4.43
C PHE A 12 -9.74 -10.45 -3.07
N ASP A 13 -10.60 -11.47 -3.00
CA ASP A 13 -10.75 -12.36 -1.85
C ASP A 13 -10.47 -13.80 -2.28
N PHE A 14 -9.67 -14.56 -1.52
CA PHE A 14 -9.35 -15.96 -1.83
C PHE A 14 -10.55 -16.90 -1.80
N LEU A 15 -11.63 -16.51 -1.12
CA LEU A 15 -12.88 -17.26 -1.10
C LEU A 15 -13.63 -17.18 -2.44
N ASP A 16 -13.33 -16.17 -3.26
CA ASP A 16 -13.94 -16.01 -4.58
C ASP A 16 -13.33 -16.98 -5.59
N SER A 17 -14.19 -17.61 -6.40
CA SER A 17 -13.75 -18.57 -7.43
C SER A 17 -12.84 -17.95 -8.50
N ASN A 18 -12.91 -16.64 -8.68
CA ASN A 18 -12.11 -15.87 -9.65
C ASN A 18 -10.92 -15.14 -9.02
N TYR A 19 -10.56 -15.41 -7.76
CA TYR A 19 -9.55 -14.63 -7.03
C TYR A 19 -8.20 -14.53 -7.75
N ARG A 20 -7.79 -15.58 -8.48
CA ARG A 20 -6.52 -15.57 -9.24
C ARG A 20 -6.54 -14.57 -10.39
N GLU A 21 -7.67 -14.41 -11.06
CA GLU A 21 -7.82 -13.41 -12.13
C GLU A 21 -7.91 -12.01 -11.57
N MET A 22 -8.53 -11.85 -10.40
CA MET A 22 -8.59 -10.56 -9.71
C MET A 22 -7.24 -10.17 -9.10
N ALA A 23 -6.47 -11.13 -8.59
CA ALA A 23 -5.11 -10.91 -8.08
C ALA A 23 -4.18 -10.32 -9.14
N LYS A 24 -4.32 -10.68 -10.43
CA LYS A 24 -3.56 -10.08 -11.54
C LYS A 24 -3.83 -8.59 -11.72
N LYS A 25 -4.98 -8.10 -11.25
CA LYS A 25 -5.38 -6.69 -11.33
C LYS A 25 -4.97 -5.89 -10.11
N ASP A 26 -4.54 -6.55 -9.02
CA ASP A 26 -4.03 -5.86 -7.85
C ASP A 26 -2.76 -5.08 -8.20
N TYR A 27 -2.68 -3.83 -7.76
CA TYR A 27 -1.56 -2.96 -8.11
C TYR A 27 -0.21 -3.54 -7.67
N ARG A 28 -0.17 -4.34 -6.58
CA ARG A 28 1.05 -5.01 -6.14
C ARG A 28 1.48 -6.10 -7.10
N SER A 29 0.55 -6.85 -7.68
CA SER A 29 0.86 -7.82 -8.75
C SER A 29 1.43 -7.11 -9.97
N LEU A 30 0.92 -5.93 -10.30
CA LEU A 30 1.44 -5.11 -11.41
C LEU A 30 2.84 -4.56 -11.10
N VAL A 31 3.11 -4.18 -9.85
CA VAL A 31 4.46 -3.80 -9.37
C VAL A 31 5.43 -4.98 -9.46
N LEU A 32 5.00 -6.18 -9.07
CA LEU A 32 5.79 -7.40 -9.07
C LEU A 32 5.99 -7.99 -10.49
N GLY A 33 5.11 -7.65 -11.43
CA GLY A 33 5.07 -8.20 -12.78
C GLY A 33 4.47 -9.62 -12.85
N ASP A 34 4.11 -10.22 -11.72
CA ASP A 34 3.48 -11.54 -11.62
C ASP A 34 2.67 -11.67 -10.32
N SER A 35 1.39 -11.99 -10.45
CA SER A 35 0.50 -12.24 -9.31
C SER A 35 0.89 -13.46 -8.46
N ALA A 36 1.61 -14.44 -9.01
CA ALA A 36 2.05 -15.60 -8.24
C ALA A 36 3.03 -15.18 -7.12
N LEU A 37 3.83 -14.16 -7.38
CA LEU A 37 4.76 -13.57 -6.41
C LEU A 37 4.04 -12.79 -5.30
N LEU A 38 2.84 -12.24 -5.57
CA LEU A 38 2.03 -11.57 -4.54
C LEU A 38 1.36 -12.59 -3.62
N LEU A 39 0.90 -13.71 -4.19
CA LEU A 39 0.13 -14.70 -3.44
C LEU A 39 1.00 -15.46 -2.43
N GLN A 40 2.28 -15.69 -2.72
CA GLN A 40 3.16 -16.48 -1.86
C GLN A 40 4.08 -15.58 -1.04
N LYS A 41 4.19 -15.86 0.26
CA LYS A 41 5.18 -15.23 1.13
C LYS A 41 6.61 -15.45 0.61
N SER A 42 7.40 -14.40 0.67
CA SER A 42 8.84 -14.41 0.45
C SER A 42 9.52 -13.42 1.42
N ASP A 43 10.80 -13.61 1.72
CA ASP A 43 11.58 -12.59 2.45
C ASP A 43 11.67 -11.28 1.65
N TYR A 44 11.75 -11.39 0.31
CA TYR A 44 11.65 -10.28 -0.63
C TYR A 44 11.49 -10.77 -2.07
N VAL A 45 11.08 -9.86 -2.95
CA VAL A 45 11.18 -9.99 -4.41
C VAL A 45 12.09 -8.89 -4.94
N LEU A 46 13.05 -9.24 -5.80
CA LEU A 46 13.95 -8.24 -6.40
C LEU A 46 13.25 -7.56 -7.59
N LEU A 47 12.88 -6.29 -7.44
CA LEU A 47 12.26 -5.52 -8.53
C LEU A 47 13.31 -5.00 -9.52
N ASN A 48 14.45 -4.55 -9.00
CA ASN A 48 15.60 -4.11 -9.80
C ASN A 48 16.90 -4.19 -8.97
N LYS A 49 18.05 -3.78 -9.53
CA LYS A 49 19.37 -3.85 -8.86
C LYS A 49 19.46 -3.09 -7.53
N LYS A 50 18.55 -2.15 -7.27
CA LYS A 50 18.55 -1.23 -6.13
C LYS A 50 17.32 -1.36 -5.24
N LEU A 51 16.28 -2.07 -5.67
CA LEU A 51 14.98 -2.12 -5.01
C LEU A 51 14.50 -3.55 -4.76
N LYS A 52 14.15 -3.83 -3.50
CA LYS A 52 13.50 -5.05 -3.05
C LYS A 52 12.07 -4.73 -2.62
N TYR A 53 11.10 -5.44 -3.16
CA TYR A 53 9.75 -5.52 -2.59
C TYR A 53 9.79 -6.45 -1.39
N ILE A 54 9.27 -6.02 -0.24
CA ILE A 54 9.29 -6.83 0.98
C ILE A 54 7.90 -7.21 1.49
N GLY A 55 6.82 -6.65 0.94
CA GLY A 55 5.46 -7.01 1.34
C GLY A 55 4.45 -5.85 1.26
N PRO A 56 3.22 -6.10 1.74
CA PRO A 56 2.73 -7.38 2.25
C PRO A 56 2.38 -8.36 1.11
N PHE A 57 2.55 -9.65 1.37
CA PHE A 57 2.07 -10.74 0.53
C PHE A 57 0.66 -11.15 0.95
N TYR A 58 -0.07 -11.87 0.11
CA TYR A 58 -1.45 -12.25 0.43
C TYR A 58 -1.50 -13.35 1.51
N PHE A 59 -0.71 -14.41 1.36
CA PHE A 59 -0.62 -15.49 2.35
C PHE A 59 0.62 -15.33 3.23
N GLU A 60 0.54 -14.47 4.25
CA GLU A 60 1.64 -14.11 5.16
C GLU A 60 1.96 -15.18 6.24
N SER A 61 1.02 -16.08 6.54
CA SER A 61 1.23 -17.14 7.52
C SER A 61 0.47 -18.41 7.14
N GLU A 62 1.01 -19.55 7.54
CA GLU A 62 0.26 -20.81 7.46
C GLU A 62 -1.01 -20.68 8.30
N GLY A 63 -2.17 -20.91 7.67
CA GLY A 63 -3.46 -20.79 8.34
C GLY A 63 -3.96 -19.36 8.55
N MET A 64 -3.27 -18.33 8.04
CA MET A 64 -3.71 -16.93 8.10
C MET A 64 -4.02 -16.44 9.53
N VAL A 65 -3.14 -16.77 10.48
CA VAL A 65 -3.30 -16.38 11.89
C VAL A 65 -3.03 -14.88 12.05
N ASP A 66 -4.04 -14.11 12.46
CA ASP A 66 -4.03 -12.65 12.56
C ASP A 66 -2.79 -12.08 13.28
N GLU A 67 -2.45 -12.59 14.46
CA GLU A 67 -1.30 -12.12 15.25
C GLU A 67 0.04 -12.32 14.50
N LEU A 68 0.17 -13.41 13.75
CA LEU A 68 1.36 -13.70 12.95
C LEU A 68 1.43 -12.81 11.72
N ILE A 69 0.29 -12.51 11.09
CA ILE A 69 0.20 -11.57 9.96
C ILE A 69 0.65 -10.19 10.44
N VAL A 70 0.03 -9.67 11.50
CA VAL A 70 0.38 -8.36 12.09
C VAL A 70 1.86 -8.32 12.51
N SER A 71 2.38 -9.38 13.14
CA SER A 71 3.81 -9.41 13.50
C SER A 71 4.72 -9.41 12.27
N SER A 72 4.34 -10.09 11.18
CA SER A 72 5.07 -10.08 9.91
C SER A 72 5.08 -8.66 9.32
N GLU A 73 3.91 -8.04 9.21
CA GLU A 73 3.73 -6.70 8.62
C GLU A 73 4.45 -5.61 9.41
N VAL A 74 4.37 -5.63 10.74
CA VAL A 74 5.14 -4.72 11.60
C VAL A 74 6.65 -4.89 11.37
N GLY A 75 7.13 -6.12 11.19
CA GLY A 75 8.52 -6.40 10.85
C GLY A 75 8.91 -5.80 9.50
N MET A 76 8.10 -6.04 8.47
CA MET A 76 8.31 -5.51 7.13
C MET A 76 8.34 -3.97 7.13
N ILE A 77 7.38 -3.33 7.79
CA ILE A 77 7.32 -1.87 7.91
C ILE A 77 8.55 -1.33 8.65
N ARG A 78 8.98 -1.98 9.75
CA ARG A 78 10.20 -1.57 10.48
C ARG A 78 11.45 -1.64 9.61
N GLU A 79 11.53 -2.62 8.72
CA GLU A 79 12.68 -2.79 7.84
C GLU A 79 12.63 -1.96 6.56
N CYS A 80 11.44 -1.51 6.14
CA CYS A 80 11.29 -0.80 4.88
C CYS A 80 12.06 0.52 4.87
N THR A 81 12.37 0.99 3.67
CA THR A 81 12.92 2.34 3.43
C THR A 81 11.88 3.24 2.77
N HIS A 82 11.04 2.66 1.90
CA HIS A 82 9.97 3.31 1.18
C HIS A 82 8.68 2.56 1.47
N ALA A 83 7.62 3.30 1.77
CA ALA A 83 6.30 2.76 2.03
C ALA A 83 5.30 3.47 1.12
N VAL A 84 4.63 2.71 0.26
CA VAL A 84 3.59 3.18 -0.64
C VAL A 84 2.25 2.80 -0.05
N PHE A 85 1.31 3.74 -0.01
CA PHE A 85 -0.06 3.53 0.45
C PHE A 85 -1.03 3.95 -0.64
N LEU A 86 -1.92 3.04 -1.04
CA LEU A 86 -3.09 3.37 -1.85
C LEU A 86 -4.30 3.49 -0.91
N LEU A 87 -4.84 4.71 -0.80
CA LEU A 87 -6.00 5.03 0.02
C LEU A 87 -7.21 5.34 -0.85
N ASP A 88 -8.04 4.34 -1.09
CA ASP A 88 -9.33 4.48 -1.77
C ASP A 88 -10.50 4.41 -0.78
N GLU A 89 -11.74 4.36 -1.29
CA GLU A 89 -12.92 4.22 -0.45
C GLU A 89 -12.99 2.88 0.31
N GLY A 90 -12.25 1.87 -0.17
CA GLY A 90 -12.15 0.55 0.42
C GLY A 90 -11.05 0.42 1.46
N CYS A 91 -10.40 1.52 1.84
CA CYS A 91 -9.31 1.51 2.82
C CYS A 91 -9.73 0.85 4.14
N CYS A 92 -9.05 -0.23 4.51
CA CYS A 92 -9.32 -0.91 5.77
C CYS A 92 -8.57 -0.27 6.96
N PRO A 93 -9.07 -0.43 8.20
CA PRO A 93 -8.39 0.04 9.40
C PRO A 93 -6.94 -0.45 9.54
N GLY A 94 -6.62 -1.62 8.97
CA GLY A 94 -5.26 -2.16 8.89
C GLY A 94 -4.33 -1.22 8.14
N THR A 95 -4.65 -0.88 6.89
CA THR A 95 -3.88 0.07 6.06
C THR A 95 -3.64 1.40 6.76
N ILE A 96 -4.62 1.90 7.52
CA ILE A 96 -4.48 3.14 8.30
C ILE A 96 -3.45 2.95 9.43
N ALA A 97 -3.53 1.87 10.19
CA ALA A 97 -2.58 1.57 11.26
C ALA A 97 -1.14 1.44 10.73
N GLU A 98 -0.97 0.77 9.60
CA GLU A 98 0.32 0.62 8.91
C GLU A 98 0.89 1.98 8.46
N LEU A 99 0.06 2.87 7.92
CA LEU A 99 0.45 4.22 7.52
C LEU A 99 0.98 5.02 8.71
N ILE A 100 0.24 5.00 9.83
CA ILE A 100 0.67 5.70 11.04
C ILE A 100 1.99 5.13 11.55
N LEU A 101 2.14 3.79 11.58
CA LEU A 101 3.39 3.15 11.98
C LEU A 101 4.58 3.55 11.06
N ALA A 102 4.40 3.52 9.75
CA ALA A 102 5.43 3.92 8.79
C ALA A 102 5.84 5.39 8.97
N SER A 103 4.88 6.27 9.26
CA SER A 103 5.13 7.69 9.51
C SER A 103 5.85 7.94 10.83
N GLU A 104 5.46 7.27 11.91
CA GLU A 104 6.15 7.34 13.20
C GLU A 104 7.62 6.89 13.07
N LEU A 105 7.88 5.84 12.28
CA LEU A 105 9.21 5.34 11.98
C LEU A 105 9.99 6.16 10.93
N LYS A 106 9.46 7.33 10.52
CA LYS A 106 10.08 8.28 9.59
C LYS A 106 10.48 7.68 8.24
N LYS A 107 9.70 6.72 7.73
CA LYS A 107 9.92 6.12 6.40
C LYS A 107 9.72 7.16 5.30
N ASN A 108 10.22 6.87 4.09
CA ASN A 108 9.83 7.62 2.90
C ASN A 108 8.42 7.16 2.50
N VAL A 109 7.41 7.91 2.93
CA VAL A 109 6.00 7.56 2.76
C VAL A 109 5.47 8.24 1.50
N GLN A 110 4.90 7.45 0.59
CA GLN A 110 4.24 7.92 -0.62
C GLN A 110 2.77 7.49 -0.58
N ILE A 111 1.87 8.45 -0.40
CA ILE A 111 0.43 8.23 -0.33
C ILE A 111 -0.19 8.58 -1.68
N PHE A 112 -0.98 7.67 -2.24
CA PHE A 112 -1.86 7.92 -3.37
C PHE A 112 -3.28 7.78 -2.86
N TYR A 113 -4.10 8.82 -3.01
CA TYR A 113 -5.50 8.77 -2.57
C TYR A 113 -6.47 9.04 -3.71
N ILE A 114 -7.62 8.38 -3.69
CA ILE A 114 -8.69 8.65 -4.65
C ILE A 114 -9.56 9.80 -4.11
N ARG A 115 -9.63 10.86 -4.91
CA ARG A 115 -10.50 12.01 -4.65
C ARG A 115 -11.93 11.67 -5.06
N ARG A 116 -12.88 11.97 -4.17
CA ARG A 116 -14.32 11.99 -4.43
C ARG A 116 -14.71 13.23 -5.22
N GLY A 117 -15.83 13.13 -5.93
CA GLY A 117 -16.38 14.27 -6.67
C GLY A 117 -16.65 15.46 -5.75
N ASP A 118 -16.54 16.69 -6.29
CA ASP A 118 -16.75 17.93 -5.54
C ASP A 118 -18.17 18.07 -4.95
N SER A 119 -19.12 17.25 -5.41
CA SER A 119 -20.50 17.17 -4.92
C SER A 119 -20.67 16.29 -3.68
N GLU A 120 -19.63 15.59 -3.23
CA GLU A 120 -19.70 14.71 -2.06
C GLU A 120 -19.16 15.42 -0.83
N GLU A 121 -19.94 15.41 0.25
CA GLU A 121 -19.54 16.00 1.52
C GLU A 121 -18.32 15.25 2.06
N THR A 122 -17.24 15.99 2.29
CA THR A 122 -16.10 15.52 3.06
C THR A 122 -15.66 16.65 3.98
N GLU A 123 -15.25 16.32 5.20
CA GLU A 123 -14.86 17.30 6.23
C GLU A 123 -13.53 18.01 5.93
N SER A 124 -12.93 17.76 4.75
CA SER A 124 -11.57 18.17 4.40
C SER A 124 -11.44 18.59 2.94
N LYS A 125 -10.50 19.51 2.68
CA LYS A 125 -10.12 19.97 1.33
C LYS A 125 -9.53 18.86 0.45
N LEU A 126 -9.15 17.72 1.02
CA LEU A 126 -8.65 16.57 0.25
C LEU A 126 -9.77 15.81 -0.48
N HIS A 127 -11.05 16.07 -0.17
CA HIS A 127 -12.17 15.39 -0.82
C HIS A 127 -12.05 13.86 -0.79
N THR A 128 -11.68 13.28 0.36
CA THR A 128 -11.55 11.83 0.55
C THR A 128 -11.90 11.46 1.99
N PRO A 129 -12.56 10.31 2.26
CA PRO A 129 -12.81 9.84 3.63
C PRO A 129 -11.52 9.53 4.39
N CYS A 130 -10.42 9.27 3.66
CA CYS A 130 -9.11 9.02 4.25
C CYS A 130 -8.36 10.30 4.64
N TRP A 131 -9.02 11.46 4.70
CA TRP A 131 -8.35 12.74 4.92
C TRP A 131 -7.59 12.79 6.25
N PHE A 132 -8.18 12.26 7.33
CA PHE A 132 -7.60 12.33 8.67
C PHE A 132 -6.23 11.63 8.73
N PRO A 133 -6.11 10.34 8.37
CA PRO A 133 -4.81 9.66 8.41
C PRO A 133 -3.77 10.27 7.45
N ILE A 134 -4.19 10.85 6.32
CA ILE A 134 -3.29 11.57 5.41
C ILE A 134 -2.68 12.79 6.11
N ILE A 135 -3.54 13.67 6.66
CA ILE A 135 -3.10 14.87 7.36
C ILE A 135 -2.25 14.53 8.58
N MET A 136 -2.66 13.53 9.37
CA MET A 136 -1.90 13.04 10.53
C MET A 136 -0.52 12.53 10.12
N SER A 137 -0.42 11.75 9.04
CA SER A 137 0.85 11.29 8.49
C SER A 137 1.77 12.44 8.07
N GLN A 138 1.24 13.49 7.46
CA GLN A 138 2.01 14.70 7.12
C GLN A 138 2.45 15.49 8.36
N GLN A 139 1.67 15.51 9.44
CA GLN A 139 2.07 16.17 10.69
C GLN A 139 3.19 15.40 11.41
N ILE A 140 3.07 14.08 11.47
CA ILE A 140 4.07 13.21 12.11
C ILE A 140 5.36 13.18 11.30
N ASN A 141 5.29 13.09 9.96
CA ASN A 141 6.44 12.80 9.10
C ASN A 141 6.59 13.79 7.95
N HIS A 142 6.47 15.08 8.26
CA HIS A 142 6.37 16.19 7.30
C HIS A 142 7.34 16.14 6.11
N ASN A 143 8.64 15.91 6.36
CA ASN A 143 9.66 15.97 5.31
C ASN A 143 9.72 14.71 4.44
N ASN A 144 9.20 13.58 4.92
CA ASN A 144 9.33 12.28 4.24
C ASN A 144 7.97 11.73 3.76
N THR A 145 6.86 12.42 4.03
CA THR A 145 5.53 12.06 3.52
C THR A 145 5.18 12.90 2.31
N LYS A 146 4.98 12.24 1.17
CA LYS A 146 4.44 12.83 -0.06
C LYS A 146 3.05 12.29 -0.34
N VAL A 147 2.17 13.16 -0.82
CA VAL A 147 0.78 12.83 -1.10
C VAL A 147 0.48 13.19 -2.56
N VAL A 148 -0.17 12.26 -3.26
CA VAL A 148 -0.58 12.41 -4.66
C VAL A 148 -2.09 12.14 -4.74
N GLU A 149 -2.80 13.13 -5.24
CA GLU A 149 -4.22 13.03 -5.57
C GLU A 149 -4.40 12.22 -6.86
N CYS A 150 -5.40 11.34 -6.90
CA CYS A 150 -5.78 10.56 -8.07
C CYS A 150 -7.28 10.65 -8.29
N LYS A 151 -7.74 10.69 -9.55
CA LYS A 151 -9.16 10.77 -9.92
C LYS A 151 -9.86 9.43 -9.80
N ASN A 152 -9.14 8.34 -10.05
CA ASN A 152 -9.65 6.98 -10.02
C ASN A 152 -8.53 5.98 -9.71
N TYR A 153 -8.91 4.71 -9.61
CA TYR A 153 -8.02 3.62 -9.26
C TYR A 153 -6.96 3.37 -10.35
N GLU A 154 -7.34 3.50 -11.63
CA GLU A 154 -6.44 3.34 -12.77
C GLU A 154 -5.30 4.37 -12.75
N GLU A 155 -5.63 5.65 -12.55
CA GLU A 155 -4.63 6.73 -12.42
C GLU A 155 -3.75 6.50 -11.20
N ALA A 156 -4.31 6.02 -10.09
CA ALA A 156 -3.54 5.68 -8.90
C ALA A 156 -2.51 4.57 -9.18
N ILE A 157 -2.90 3.51 -9.90
CA ILE A 157 -1.98 2.44 -10.33
C ILE A 157 -0.87 3.01 -11.21
N GLU A 158 -1.21 3.81 -12.23
CA GLU A 158 -0.22 4.40 -13.14
C GLU A 158 0.81 5.23 -12.38
N ASN A 159 0.34 6.05 -11.44
CA ASN A 159 1.17 6.88 -10.58
C ASN A 159 2.06 6.05 -9.64
N ILE A 160 1.53 4.97 -9.04
CA ILE A 160 2.30 4.03 -8.22
C ILE A 160 3.41 3.37 -9.04
N LEU A 161 3.08 2.82 -10.21
CA LEU A 161 4.06 2.15 -11.08
C LEU A 161 5.15 3.11 -11.54
N SER A 162 4.78 4.35 -11.88
CA SER A 162 5.74 5.41 -12.24
C SER A 162 6.69 5.72 -11.08
N TYR A 163 6.15 5.90 -9.87
CA TYR A 163 6.94 6.14 -8.66
C TYR A 163 7.90 4.98 -8.37
N VAL A 164 7.42 3.73 -8.36
CA VAL A 164 8.25 2.55 -8.08
C VAL A 164 9.39 2.40 -9.09
N ARG A 165 9.15 2.68 -10.39
CA ARG A 165 10.20 2.65 -11.42
C ARG A 165 11.27 3.73 -11.25
N SER A 166 10.96 4.80 -10.52
CA SER A 166 11.91 5.89 -10.24
C SER A 166 12.85 5.62 -9.05
N LEU A 167 12.57 4.56 -8.27
CA LEU A 167 13.34 4.14 -7.09
C LEU A 167 14.51 3.19 -7.43
#